data_AF-A0A3N5MTD3-F1
#
_entry.id   AF-A0A3N5MTD3-F1
#
_cell.length_a   1.000
_cell.length_b   1.000
_cell.length_c   1.000
_cell.angle_alpha   90.00
_cell.angle_beta   90.00
_cell.angle_gamma   90.00
#
_symmetry.space_group_name_H-M   'P 1'
#
loop_
_entity.id
_entity.type
_entity.pdbx_description
1 polymer ?
#
loop_
_entity_poly.entity_id
_entity_poly.type
_entity_poly.pdbx_seq_one_letter_code
_entity_poly.pdbx_strand_id
1 'polypeptide(L)' 'MTKKTKCEYCEKEAIGFQSLEGGFENVCQDHAHSLLLELRPGEKKIFGVCVFERFGTTDT' A
#
# COMPACT_ATOMS: atom_id res chain seq x y z
N MET A 1 6.27 8.83 15.50
CA MET A 1 7.27 8.36 14.53
C MET A 1 6.57 7.49 13.50
N THR A 2 5.98 8.09 12.47
CA THR A 2 5.42 7.31 11.36
C THR A 2 6.59 6.80 10.57
N LYS A 3 6.98 5.53 10.77
CA LYS A 3 8.00 4.87 9.96
C LYS A 3 7.55 5.01 8.52
N LYS A 4 8.26 5.84 7.73
CA LYS A 4 8.05 5.96 6.29
C LYS A 4 8.36 4.60 5.68
N THR A 5 7.31 3.82 5.46
CA THR A 5 7.45 2.51 4.83
C THR A 5 7.94 2.73 3.41
N LYS A 6 9.02 2.04 3.03
CA LYS A 6 9.57 2.11 1.69
C LYS A 6 8.99 1.02 0.82
N CYS A 7 8.96 1.26 -0.49
CA CYS A 7 8.61 0.26 -1.47
C CYS A 7 9.69 -0.81 -1.54
N GLU A 8 9.29 -2.08 -1.49
CA GLU A 8 10.23 -3.21 -1.48
C GLU A 8 10.95 -3.39 -2.83
N TYR A 9 10.40 -2.83 -3.92
CA TYR A 9 10.97 -2.94 -5.27
C TYR A 9 11.97 -1.84 -5.61
N CYS A 10 11.69 -0.60 -5.20
CA CYS A 10 12.46 0.57 -5.65
C CYS A 10 12.81 1.55 -4.54
N GLU A 11 12.56 1.20 -3.28
CA GLU A 11 12.91 1.96 -2.07
C GLU A 11 12.32 3.38 -1.96
N LYS A 12 11.45 3.76 -2.89
CA LYS A 12 10.65 4.99 -2.85
C LYS A 12 9.66 4.95 -1.69
N GLU A 13 9.05 6.08 -1.37
CA GLU A 13 8.00 6.12 -0.36
C GLU A 13 6.82 5.22 -0.78
N ALA A 14 6.49 4.23 0.05
CA ALA A 14 5.34 3.37 -0.19
C ALA A 14 4.07 4.17 0.08
N ILE A 15 3.10 4.04 -0.82
CA ILE A 15 1.80 4.70 -0.70
C ILE A 15 0.80 3.82 0.05
N GLY A 16 1.14 2.55 0.24
CA GLY A 16 0.27 1.54 0.79
C GLY A 16 0.92 0.16 0.83
N PHE A 17 0.14 -0.76 1.36
CA PHE A 17 0.44 -2.16 1.56
C PHE A 17 -0.51 -3.01 0.74
N GLN A 18 0.04 -4.00 0.03
CA GLN A 18 -0.75 -5.02 -0.65
C GLN A 18 -0.31 -6.41 -0.17
N SER A 19 -1.28 -7.28 0.07
CA SER A 19 -1.09 -8.71 0.24
C SER A 19 -1.86 -9.43 -0.84
N LEU A 20 -1.16 -10.29 -1.56
CA LEU A 20 -1.70 -11.14 -2.62
C LEU A 20 -1.53 -12.61 -2.23
N GLU A 21 -2.06 -13.51 -3.03
CA GLU A 21 -1.93 -14.96 -2.85
C GLU A 21 -0.45 -15.40 -2.93
N GLY A 22 0.26 -15.31 -1.81
CA GLY A 22 1.66 -15.74 -1.69
C GLY A 22 2.60 -14.75 -0.99
N GLY A 23 2.13 -13.56 -0.63
CA GLY A 23 3.01 -12.59 0.03
C GLY A 23 2.35 -11.29 0.42
N PHE A 24 3.12 -10.50 1.17
CA PHE A 24 2.76 -9.16 1.58
C PHE A 24 3.93 -8.23 1.28
N GLU A 25 3.63 -7.06 0.74
CA GLU A 25 4.64 -6.14 0.24
C GLU A 25 4.14 -4.70 0.33
N ASN A 26 5.08 -3.80 0.56
CA ASN A 26 4.82 -2.36 0.54
C ASN A 26 5.23 -1.79 -0.80
N VAL A 27 4.36 -0.99 -1.39
CA VAL A 27 4.46 -0.59 -2.79
C VAL A 27 4.29 0.92 -2.94
N CYS A 28 5.09 1.51 -3.83
CA CYS A 28 4.93 2.90 -4.25
C CYS A 28 3.91 3.01 -5.39
N GLN A 29 3.59 4.23 -5.83
CA GLN A 29 2.57 4.47 -6.88
C GLN A 29 2.83 3.72 -8.19
N ASP A 30 4.09 3.45 -8.48
CA ASP A 30 4.50 2.77 -9.70
C ASP A 30 4.35 1.24 -9.63
N HIS A 31 4.60 0.67 -8.44
CA HIS A 31 4.52 -0.78 -8.19
C HIS A 31 3.20 -1.23 -7.55
N ALA A 32 2.35 -0.28 -7.17
CA ALA A 32 1.08 -0.57 -6.54
C ALA A 32 0.09 -1.17 -7.54
N HIS A 33 -0.63 -2.20 -7.08
CA HIS A 33 -1.72 -2.77 -7.85
C HIS A 33 -2.82 -1.71 -8.10
N SER A 34 -3.48 -1.76 -9.25
CA SER A 34 -4.50 -0.79 -9.65
C SER A 34 -5.59 -0.60 -8.59
N LEU A 35 -6.01 -1.70 -7.95
CA LEU A 35 -6.96 -1.68 -6.84
C LEU A 35 -6.49 -0.79 -5.68
N LEU A 36 -5.20 -0.83 -5.32
CA LEU A 36 -4.62 0.02 -4.26
C LEU A 36 -4.48 1.47 -4.72
N LEU A 37 -4.34 1.73 -6.02
CA LEU A 37 -4.38 3.09 -6.59
C LEU A 37 -5.79 3.70 -6.56
N GLU A 38 -6.82 2.87 -6.69
CA GLU A 38 -8.22 3.29 -6.60
C GLU A 38 -8.69 3.56 -5.16
N LEU A 39 -7.97 3.04 -4.15
CA LEU A 39 -8.28 3.31 -2.74
C LEU A 39 -7.93 4.74 -2.35
N ARG A 40 -8.79 5.31 -1.51
CA ARG A 40 -8.55 6.63 -0.90
C ARG A 40 -7.43 6.53 0.14
N PRO A 41 -6.63 7.59 0.36
CA PRO A 41 -5.62 7.60 1.42
C PRO A 41 -6.26 7.29 2.78
N GLY A 42 -5.74 6.28 3.48
CA GLY A 42 -6.28 5.78 4.76
C GLY A 42 -7.36 4.70 4.61
N GLU A 43 -7.73 4.35 3.38
CA GLU A 43 -8.73 3.32 3.11
C GLU A 43 -8.09 1.94 2.99
N LYS A 44 -8.83 0.94 3.48
CA LYS A 44 -8.43 -0.47 3.44
C LYS A 44 -9.54 -1.29 2.80
N LYS A 45 -9.17 -2.20 1.93
CA LYS A 45 -10.08 -3.11 1.25
C LYS A 45 -9.52 -4.54 1.25
N ILE A 46 -10.40 -5.48 1.55
CA ILE A 46 -10.07 -6.90 1.67
C ILE A 46 -10.93 -7.65 0.65
N PHE A 47 -10.28 -8.41 -0.23
CA PHE A 47 -10.91 -9.23 -1.26
C PHE A 47 -10.54 -10.70 -1.01
N GLY A 48 -11.30 -11.34 -0.12
CA GLY A 48 -11.02 -12.71 0.30
C GLY A 48 -9.65 -12.80 0.97
N VAL A 49 -8.68 -13.39 0.29
CA VAL A 49 -7.29 -13.55 0.75
C VAL A 49 -6.38 -12.37 0.42
N CYS A 50 -6.81 -11.48 -0.49
CA CYS A 50 -6.03 -10.30 -0.86
C CYS A 50 -6.38 -9.11 0.02
N VAL A 51 -5.38 -8.39 0.52
CA VAL A 51 -5.56 -7.21 1.38
C VAL A 51 -4.87 -6.02 0.75
N PHE A 52 -5.58 -4.93 0.54
CA PHE A 52 -5.02 -3.67 0.06
C PHE A 52 -5.29 -2.58 1.09
N GLU A 53 -4.26 -1.88 1.50
CA GLU A 53 -4.35 -0.79 2.47
C GLU A 53 -3.59 0.41 1.93
N ARG A 54 -4.28 1.51 1.69
CA ARG A 54 -3.66 2.77 1.28
C ARG A 54 -3.26 3.52 2.53
N PHE A 55 -1.98 3.89 2.65
CA PHE A 55 -1.54 4.70 3.76
C PHE A 55 -2.20 6.07 3.70
N GLY A 56 -2.72 6.52 4.84
CA GLY A 56 -3.25 7.87 4.98
C GLY A 56 -2.12 8.87 4.80
N THR A 57 -2.35 9.90 3.98
CA THR A 57 -1.57 11.12 4.10
C THR A 57 -1.84 11.65 5.50
N THR A 58 -0.84 11.58 6.37
CA THR A 58 -0.92 12.20 7.70
C THR A 58 -0.96 13.71 7.46
N ASP A 59 -2.14 14.23 7.15
CA ASP A 59 -2.42 15.65 7.28
C ASP A 59 -2.35 15.96 8.79
N THR A 60 -1.47 16.88 9.12
CA THR A 60 -0.95 17.16 10.46
C THR A 60 -2.01 17.74 11.39
#